data_AF-A0A285JD90-F1
#
_entry.id   AF-A0A285JD90-F1
#
_cell.length_a   1.000
_cell.length_b   1.000
_cell.length_c   1.000
_cell.angle_alpha   90.00
_cell.angle_beta   90.00
_cell.angle_gamma   90.00
#
_symmetry.space_group_name_H-M   'P 1'
#
loop_
_entity.id
_entity.type
_entity.pdbx_description
1 polymer ?
#
loop_
_entity_poly.entity_id
_entity_poly.type
_entity_poly.pdbx_seq_one_letter_code
_entity_poly.pdbx_strand_id
1 'polypeptide(L)'
;MTSFQVEPSDLDSYASQLARAASDARECSSYFNRQVPDLEPVTGGIINPLVYEHRRVRAQLASMLDRLVTLLDASDAGVREAAAQYRTSDRTTAGRLDDSYPVVQRPILRTS
;
A
#
# COMPACT_ATOMS: atom_id res chain seq x y z
N MET A 1 10.02 28.13 -12.06
CA MET A 1 10.20 27.27 -10.89
C MET A 1 8.87 26.56 -10.65
N THR A 2 8.80 25.25 -10.87
CA THR A 2 7.62 24.45 -10.54
C THR A 2 7.68 24.11 -9.05
N SER A 3 6.74 24.62 -8.26
CA SER A 3 6.60 24.23 -6.86
C SER A 3 6.06 22.79 -6.79
N PHE A 4 6.74 21.92 -6.05
CA PHE A 4 6.23 20.60 -5.72
C PHE A 4 5.14 20.75 -4.64
N GLN A 5 3.89 20.46 -4.98
CA GLN A 5 2.77 20.43 -4.04
C GLN A 5 2.22 19.00 -3.97
N VAL A 6 2.01 18.52 -2.75
CA VAL A 6 1.44 17.20 -2.48
C VAL A 6 0.20 17.41 -1.63
N GLU A 7 -0.93 16.91 -2.10
CA GLU A 7 -2.17 16.88 -1.35
C GLU A 7 -2.27 15.55 -0.57
N PRO A 8 -2.29 15.56 0.77
CA PRO A 8 -2.35 14.32 1.55
C PRO A 8 -3.56 13.43 1.23
N SER A 9 -4.70 14.00 0.83
CA SER A 9 -5.88 13.21 0.47
C SER A 9 -5.70 12.38 -0.82
N ASP A 10 -4.87 12.87 -1.74
CA ASP A 10 -4.56 12.13 -2.97
C ASP A 10 -3.68 10.91 -2.64
N LEU A 11 -2.74 11.08 -1.70
CA LEU A 11 -1.94 9.97 -1.18
C LEU A 11 -2.80 8.93 -0.46
N ASP A 12 -3.78 9.33 0.35
CA ASP A 12 -4.72 8.38 0.98
C ASP A 12 -5.55 7.61 -0.04
N SER A 13 -5.98 8.30 -1.11
CA SER A 13 -6.75 7.70 -2.19
C SER A 13 -5.91 6.67 -2.95
N TYR A 14 -4.63 6.97 -3.19
CA TYR A 14 -3.70 6.03 -3.81
C TYR A 14 -3.36 4.84 -2.90
N ALA A 15 -3.10 5.08 -1.61
CA ALA A 15 -2.96 4.05 -0.59
C ALA A 15 -4.16 3.09 -0.58
N SER A 16 -5.38 3.62 -0.68
CA SER A 16 -6.60 2.82 -0.78
C SER A 16 -6.71 1.99 -2.06
N GLN A 17 -6.06 2.40 -3.16
CA GLN A 17 -5.94 1.56 -4.37
C GLN A 17 -4.92 0.44 -4.18
N LEU A 18 -3.79 0.73 -3.53
CA LEU A 18 -2.77 -0.28 -3.20
C LEU A 18 -3.33 -1.34 -2.25
N ALA A 19 -4.09 -0.95 -1.24
CA ALA A 19 -4.74 -1.87 -0.32
C ALA A 19 -5.75 -2.80 -1.03
N ARG A 20 -6.51 -2.27 -2.00
CA ARG A 20 -7.40 -3.08 -2.85
C ARG A 20 -6.61 -4.07 -3.71
N ALA A 21 -5.57 -3.61 -4.39
CA ALA A 21 -4.69 -4.48 -5.18
C ALA A 21 -4.05 -5.58 -4.31
N ALA A 22 -3.66 -5.28 -3.06
CA ALA A 22 -3.14 -6.26 -2.13
C ALA A 22 -4.19 -7.34 -1.79
N SER A 23 -5.45 -6.93 -1.60
CA SER A 23 -6.57 -7.86 -1.41
C SER A 23 -6.75 -8.79 -2.61
N ASP A 24 -6.76 -8.23 -3.82
CA ASP A 24 -6.91 -9.00 -5.06
C ASP A 24 -5.74 -9.99 -5.24
N ALA A 25 -4.51 -9.57 -4.93
CA ALA A 25 -3.33 -10.44 -4.98
C ALA A 25 -3.41 -11.59 -3.97
N ARG A 26 -3.92 -11.34 -2.76
CA ARG A 26 -4.17 -12.40 -1.76
C ARG A 26 -5.24 -13.38 -2.23
N GLU A 27 -6.32 -12.89 -2.85
CA GLU A 27 -7.35 -13.76 -3.40
C GLU A 27 -6.81 -14.63 -4.52
N CYS A 28 -6.01 -14.05 -5.43
CA CYS A 28 -5.32 -14.79 -6.49
C CYS A 28 -4.38 -15.86 -5.91
N SER A 29 -3.57 -15.52 -4.91
CA SER A 29 -2.72 -16.49 -4.19
C SER A 29 -3.52 -17.61 -3.54
N SER A 30 -4.63 -17.28 -2.89
CA SER A 30 -5.53 -18.26 -2.27
C SER A 30 -6.18 -19.17 -3.32
N TYR A 31 -6.66 -18.61 -4.42
CA TYR A 31 -7.21 -19.37 -5.54
C TYR A 31 -6.15 -20.31 -6.13
N PHE A 32 -4.96 -19.79 -6.44
CA PHE A 32 -3.84 -20.58 -6.95
C PHE A 32 -3.50 -21.75 -6.04
N ASN A 33 -3.33 -21.52 -4.74
CA ASN A 33 -2.99 -22.56 -3.78
C ASN A 33 -4.09 -23.62 -3.61
N ARG A 34 -5.36 -23.24 -3.79
CA ARG A 34 -6.50 -24.17 -3.74
C ARG A 34 -6.69 -24.97 -5.02
N GLN A 35 -6.46 -24.36 -6.19
CA GLN A 35 -6.86 -24.93 -7.48
C GLN A 35 -5.70 -25.55 -8.26
N VAL A 36 -4.46 -25.14 -7.99
CA VAL A 36 -3.28 -25.71 -8.67
C VAL A 36 -2.72 -26.84 -7.81
N PRO A 37 -2.93 -28.12 -8.23
CA PRO A 37 -2.53 -29.27 -7.43
C PRO A 37 -1.01 -29.32 -7.28
N ASP A 38 -0.53 -29.81 -6.14
CA ASP A 38 0.84 -30.28 -6.03
C ASP A 38 0.89 -31.72 -6.54
N LEU A 39 1.71 -31.96 -7.56
CA LEU A 39 1.80 -33.27 -8.21
C LEU A 39 2.95 -34.05 -7.58
N GLU A 40 2.71 -35.31 -7.25
CA GLU A 40 3.74 -36.19 -6.70
C GLU A 40 4.33 -37.09 -7.80
N PRO A 41 5.68 -37.20 -7.88
CA PRO A 41 6.31 -38.14 -8.81
C PRO A 41 6.07 -39.57 -8.36
N VAL A 42 5.92 -40.48 -9.32
CA VAL A 42 5.66 -41.92 -9.06
C VAL A 42 6.89 -42.74 -9.46
N THR A 43 7.25 -43.77 -8.70
CA THR A 43 8.40 -44.64 -9.01
C THR A 43 8.29 -45.23 -10.42
N GLY A 44 9.28 -44.98 -11.28
CA GLY A 44 9.31 -45.44 -12.68
C GLY A 44 8.37 -44.69 -13.63
N GLY A 45 7.75 -43.59 -13.20
CA GLY A 45 6.78 -42.83 -13.99
C GLY A 45 7.42 -42.11 -15.19
N ILE A 46 6.98 -42.44 -16.40
CA ILE A 46 7.41 -41.77 -17.64
C ILE A 46 7.08 -40.28 -17.69
N ILE A 47 6.09 -39.84 -16.89
CA ILE A 47 5.66 -38.44 -16.78
C ILE A 47 6.40 -37.63 -15.70
N ASN A 48 7.28 -38.26 -14.91
CA ASN A 48 7.98 -37.58 -13.81
C ASN A 48 8.71 -36.29 -14.22
N PRO A 49 9.38 -36.20 -15.40
CA PRO A 49 9.99 -34.94 -15.83
C PRO A 49 8.99 -33.77 -15.89
N LEU A 50 7.78 -34.01 -16.39
CA LEU A 50 6.68 -33.03 -16.40
C LEU A 50 6.21 -32.69 -14.99
N VAL A 51 6.13 -33.67 -14.09
CA VAL A 51 5.78 -33.45 -12.68
C VAL A 51 6.81 -32.55 -11.99
N TYR A 52 8.11 -32.78 -12.21
CA TYR A 52 9.15 -31.94 -11.62
C TYR A 52 9.08 -30.49 -12.13
N GLU A 53 8.89 -30.29 -13.44
CA GLU A 53 8.73 -28.95 -13.99
C GLU A 53 7.47 -28.25 -13.48
N HIS A 54 6.36 -28.96 -13.37
CA HIS A 54 5.13 -28.44 -12.76
C HIS A 54 5.38 -27.94 -11.33
N ARG A 55 6.03 -28.75 -10.48
CA ARG A 55 6.35 -28.35 -9.10
C ARG A 55 7.26 -27.13 -9.05
N ARG A 56 8.27 -27.08 -9.91
CA ARG A 56 9.20 -25.94 -10.02
C ARG A 56 8.45 -24.65 -10.39
N VAL A 57 7.64 -24.69 -11.44
CA VAL A 57 6.85 -23.53 -11.89
C VAL A 57 5.81 -23.13 -10.84
N ARG A 58 5.13 -24.10 -10.23
CA ARG A 58 4.16 -23.86 -9.16
C ARG A 58 4.81 -23.13 -7.97
N ALA A 59 5.98 -23.57 -7.53
CA ALA A 59 6.72 -22.93 -6.44
C ALA A 59 7.16 -21.49 -6.80
N GLN A 60 7.62 -21.26 -8.03
CA GLN A 60 7.99 -19.93 -8.52
C GLN A 60 6.79 -18.98 -8.55
N LEU A 61 5.64 -19.44 -9.04
CA LEU A 61 4.40 -18.66 -9.07
C LEU A 61 3.89 -18.33 -7.66
N ALA A 62 3.91 -19.30 -6.74
CA ALA A 62 3.53 -19.08 -5.35
C ALA A 62 4.41 -17.99 -4.71
N SER A 63 5.73 -18.07 -4.89
CA SER A 63 6.68 -17.08 -4.37
C SER A 63 6.47 -15.69 -4.98
N MET A 64 6.18 -15.62 -6.28
CA MET A 64 5.92 -14.35 -6.95
C MET A 64 4.64 -13.67 -6.42
N LEU A 65 3.57 -14.43 -6.20
CA LEU A 65 2.31 -13.91 -5.66
C LEU A 65 2.49 -13.42 -4.21
N ASP A 66 3.22 -14.16 -3.38
CA ASP A 66 3.53 -13.75 -2.01
C ASP A 66 4.36 -12.46 -1.96
N ARG A 67 5.36 -12.35 -2.84
CA ARG A 67 6.16 -11.14 -3.00
C ARG A 67 5.32 -9.94 -3.46
N LEU A 68 4.36 -10.16 -4.36
CA LEU A 68 3.46 -9.11 -4.83
C LEU A 68 2.59 -8.57 -3.68
N VAL A 69 2.00 -9.46 -2.87
CA VAL A 69 1.23 -9.06 -1.68
C VAL A 69 2.09 -8.21 -0.74
N THR A 70 3.28 -8.71 -0.41
CA THR A 70 4.22 -8.01 0.49
C THR A 70 4.59 -6.62 -0.04
N LEU A 71 4.84 -6.50 -1.34
CA LEU A 71 5.19 -5.22 -1.96
C LEU A 71 4.03 -4.22 -1.90
N LEU A 72 2.80 -4.68 -2.15
CA LEU A 72 1.61 -3.83 -2.14
C LEU A 72 1.28 -3.35 -0.72
N ASP A 73 1.40 -4.22 0.29
CA ASP A 73 1.22 -3.87 1.70
C ASP A 73 2.27 -2.85 2.16
N ALA A 74 3.55 -3.08 1.81
CA ALA A 74 4.62 -2.13 2.13
C ALA A 74 4.41 -0.78 1.44
N SER A 75 3.90 -0.78 0.21
CA SER A 75 3.61 0.45 -0.54
C SER A 75 2.43 1.21 0.06
N ASP A 76 1.34 0.54 0.45
CA ASP A 76 0.21 1.18 1.16
C ASP A 76 0.70 1.83 2.46
N ALA A 77 1.46 1.11 3.27
CA ALA A 77 2.02 1.63 4.51
C ALA A 77 2.91 2.86 4.29
N GLY A 78 3.84 2.80 3.32
CA GLY A 78 4.75 3.90 3.02
C GLY A 78 4.03 5.15 2.50
N VAL A 79 3.01 4.98 1.65
CA VAL A 79 2.21 6.11 1.14
C VAL A 79 1.40 6.77 2.26
N ARG A 80 0.81 5.98 3.16
CA ARG A 80 0.10 6.52 4.33
C ARG A 80 1.03 7.26 5.28
N GLU A 81 2.23 6.73 5.48
CA GLU A 81 3.26 7.40 6.29
C GLU A 81 3.63 8.74 5.67
N ALA A 82 3.88 8.78 4.36
CA ALA A 82 4.15 10.03 3.65
C ALA A 82 3.01 11.05 3.80
N ALA A 83 1.75 10.61 3.65
CA ALA A 83 0.58 11.46 3.86
C ALA A 83 0.52 12.03 5.30
N ALA A 84 0.84 11.22 6.30
CA ALA A 84 0.91 11.65 7.70
C ALA A 84 2.02 12.67 7.94
N GLN A 85 3.18 12.50 7.31
CA GLN A 85 4.28 13.46 7.37
C GLN A 85 3.88 14.81 6.77
N TYR A 86 3.25 14.82 5.58
CA TYR A 86 2.79 16.07 4.96
C TYR A 86 1.77 16.83 5.84
N ARG A 87 0.76 16.15 6.40
CA ARG A 87 -0.20 16.78 7.32
C ARG A 87 0.48 17.36 8.57
N THR A 88 1.52 16.69 9.07
CA THR A 88 2.25 17.13 10.26
C THR A 88 3.08 18.37 9.96
N SER A 89 3.79 18.39 8.83
CA SER A 89 4.54 19.55 8.36
C SER A 89 3.64 20.75 8.07
N ASP A 90 2.48 20.51 7.45
CA ASP A 90 1.52 21.56 7.15
C ASP A 90 0.94 22.18 8.43
N ARG A 91 0.51 21.33 9.38
CA ARG A 91 0.06 21.79 10.71
C ARG A 91 1.14 22.56 11.47
N THR A 92 2.40 22.12 11.40
CA THR A 92 3.52 22.82 12.04
C THR A 92 3.76 24.19 11.42
N THR A 93 3.63 24.28 10.10
CA THR A 93 3.78 25.55 9.36
C THR A 93 2.63 26.51 9.67
N ALA A 94 1.40 26.01 9.70
CA ALA A 94 0.22 26.77 10.11
C ALA A 94 0.35 27.27 11.56
N GLY A 95 0.80 26.43 12.50
CA GLY A 95 1.02 26.83 13.89
C GLY A 95 2.06 27.94 14.04
N ARG A 96 3.18 27.86 13.31
CA ARG A 96 4.19 28.93 13.30
C ARG A 96 3.65 30.23 12.71
N LEU A 97 2.75 30.14 11.73
CA LEU A 97 2.11 31.31 11.14
C LEU A 97 1.13 31.95 12.14
N ASP A 98 0.30 31.15 12.80
CA ASP A 98 -0.61 31.61 13.87
C ASP A 98 0.16 32.28 15.01
N ASP A 99 1.29 31.71 15.44
CA ASP A 99 2.17 32.29 16.46
C ASP A 99 2.83 33.61 16.01
N SER A 100 2.95 33.84 14.70
CA SER A 100 3.52 35.08 14.15
C SER A 100 2.50 36.22 14.06
N TYR A 101 1.20 35.94 14.17
CA TYR A 101 0.18 36.97 14.18
C TYR A 101 0.10 37.67 15.55
N PRO A 102 0.10 39.01 15.59
CA PRO A 102 -0.07 39.74 16.84
C PRO A 102 -1.44 39.45 17.46
N VAL A 103 -1.51 39.37 18.79
CA VAL A 103 -2.78 39.19 19.53
C VAL A 103 -3.64 40.45 19.33
N VAL A 104 -4.58 40.39 18.39
CA VAL A 104 -5.55 41.47 18.17
C VAL A 104 -6.70 41.32 19.16
N GLN A 105 -6.80 42.21 20.16
CA GLN A 105 -8.03 42.34 20.96
C GLN A 105 -9.15 42.85 20.06
N ARG A 106 -10.13 42.00 19.73
CA ARG A 106 -11.34 42.43 19.01
C ARG A 106 -12.23 43.22 19.98
N PRO A 107 -12.63 44.46 19.65
CA PRO A 107 -13.54 45.23 20.49
C PRO A 107 -14.89 44.51 20.59
N ILE A 108 -15.35 44.28 21.82
CA ILE A 108 -16.73 43.88 22.11
C ILE A 108 -17.63 45.07 21.80
N LEU A 109 -18.36 45.02 20.68
CA LEU A 109 -19.41 45.97 20.36
C LEU A 109 -20.55 45.78 21.39
N ARG A 110 -20.62 46.68 22.38
CA ARG A 110 -21.81 46.84 23.22
C ARG A 110 -22.85 47.59 22.39
N THR A 111 -23.82 46.86 21.84
CA THR A 111 -25.08 47.45 21.37
C THR A 111 -25.87 47.92 22.59
N SER A 112 -26.03 49.24 22.70
CA SER A 112 -26.94 49.95 23.60
C SER A 112 -28.38 49.88 23.12
#